data_AF-A0A672PI17-F1
#
_entry.id   AF-A0A672PI17-F1
#
_cell.length_a   1.000
_cell.length_b   1.000
_cell.length_c   1.000
_cell.angle_alpha   90.00
_cell.angle_beta   90.00
_cell.angle_gamma   90.00
#
_symmetry.space_group_name_H-M   'P 1'
#
loop_
_entity.id
_entity.type
_entity.pdbx_description
1 polymer ?
#
loop_
_entity_poly.entity_id
_entity_poly.type
_entity_poly.pdbx_seq_one_letter_code
_entity_poly.pdbx_strand_id
1 'polypeptide(L)'
;MPYANQPTVKITELTDENVKFVIENTDLAKEKSKSDHMTPLRPDARIRYNDTLHIQFLSQLAQVTNRKLKLENNYNNHSDVLVLIIWGFRTDILLVKLRKGQELRLRAYAKKGFGKEHAKWNPTAGVAFEYDPDNALRHTVYPIPQEWPKSEYSEIEEDGVQAPYDPNGKPERFYYNVESCGSLRPETIVMSAFAVLKKKLSDLQTQLSHEIQSDVLTIN
;
A
#
# COMPACT_ATOMS: atom_id res chain seq x y z
N MET A 1 -25.10 1.58 -15.78
CA MET A 1 -25.63 0.20 -15.64
C MET A 1 -26.44 0.15 -14.34
N PRO A 2 -27.68 -0.36 -14.34
CA PRO A 2 -28.58 -0.31 -13.18
C PRO A 2 -28.19 -1.24 -12.02
N TYR A 3 -27.27 -2.19 -12.24
CA TYR A 3 -26.87 -3.21 -11.26
C TYR A 3 -25.53 -2.91 -10.56
N ALA A 4 -24.93 -1.74 -10.81
CA ALA A 4 -23.67 -1.39 -10.18
C ALA A 4 -23.93 -0.85 -8.77
N ASN A 5 -23.56 -1.63 -7.76
CA ASN A 5 -23.57 -1.18 -6.37
C ASN A 5 -22.64 0.04 -6.21
N GLN A 6 -23.08 1.03 -5.43
CA GLN A 6 -22.26 2.18 -5.05
C GLN A 6 -21.59 1.85 -3.71
N PRO A 7 -20.27 1.57 -3.69
CA PRO A 7 -19.59 1.23 -2.45
C PRO A 7 -19.53 2.45 -1.53
N THR A 8 -19.70 2.20 -0.23
CA THR A 8 -19.59 3.23 0.81
C THR A 8 -18.30 3.02 1.58
N VAL A 9 -17.60 4.12 1.90
CA VAL A 9 -16.32 4.08 2.63
C VAL A 9 -16.47 4.87 3.92
N LYS A 10 -16.08 4.26 5.04
CA LYS A 10 -16.05 4.89 6.37
C LYS A 10 -14.64 4.80 6.93
N ILE A 11 -14.04 5.93 7.30
CA ILE A 11 -12.74 5.96 7.97
C ILE A 11 -12.99 5.79 9.46
N THR A 12 -12.34 4.81 10.08
CA THR A 12 -12.47 4.51 11.51
C THR A 12 -11.31 5.13 12.31
N GLU A 13 -10.11 5.13 11.75
CA GLU A 13 -8.90 5.69 12.37
C GLU A 13 -7.99 6.29 11.30
N LEU A 14 -7.41 7.45 11.58
CA LEU A 14 -6.39 8.07 10.73
C LEU A 14 -5.28 8.62 11.62
N THR A 15 -4.06 8.11 11.42
CA THR A 15 -2.85 8.63 12.05
C THR A 15 -1.79 8.94 10.99
N ASP A 16 -0.64 9.46 11.41
CA ASP A 16 0.49 9.70 10.50
C ASP A 16 1.02 8.38 9.87
N GLU A 17 0.82 7.25 10.54
CA GLU A 17 1.41 5.96 10.19
C GLU A 17 0.36 4.98 9.65
N ASN A 18 -0.89 5.05 10.11
CA ASN A 18 -1.96 4.12 9.73
C ASN A 18 -3.19 4.84 9.15
N VAL A 19 -3.94 4.12 8.32
CA VAL A 19 -5.33 4.47 7.97
C VAL A 19 -6.17 3.21 8.06
N LYS A 20 -7.17 3.24 8.95
CA LYS A 20 -8.19 2.20 9.06
C LYS A 20 -9.48 2.67 8.44
N PHE A 21 -10.06 1.84 7.59
CA PHE A 21 -11.30 2.15 6.93
C PHE A 21 -12.08 0.88 6.61
N VAL A 22 -13.39 1.06 6.47
CA VAL A 22 -14.34 0.01 6.13
C VAL A 22 -14.96 0.33 4.78
N ILE A 23 -14.99 -0.66 3.89
CA ILE A 23 -15.71 -0.58 2.62
C ILE A 23 -16.92 -1.49 2.72
N GLU A 24 -18.09 -0.94 2.42
CA GLU A 24 -19.38 -1.64 2.39
C GLU A 24 -19.98 -1.63 0.97
N ASN A 25 -20.92 -2.53 0.70
CA ASN A 25 -21.69 -2.62 -0.54
C ASN A 25 -20.83 -2.89 -1.80
N THR A 26 -19.90 -3.83 -1.66
CA THR A 26 -18.93 -4.17 -2.72
C THR A 26 -18.72 -5.67 -2.79
N ASP A 27 -18.05 -6.15 -3.84
CA ASP A 27 -17.81 -7.57 -4.07
C ASP A 27 -16.41 -7.97 -3.61
N LEU A 28 -16.27 -9.18 -3.05
CA LEU A 28 -14.97 -9.72 -2.61
C LEU A 28 -13.90 -9.68 -3.70
N ALA A 29 -14.24 -9.91 -4.97
CA ALA A 29 -13.28 -9.83 -6.07
C ALA A 29 -12.74 -8.40 -6.29
N LYS A 30 -13.60 -7.38 -6.13
CA LYS A 30 -13.21 -5.96 -6.23
C LYS A 30 -12.31 -5.58 -5.06
N GLU A 31 -12.64 -6.04 -3.85
CA GLU A 31 -11.85 -5.76 -2.65
C GLU A 31 -10.52 -6.49 -2.62
N LYS A 32 -10.48 -7.75 -3.06
CA LYS A 32 -9.23 -8.48 -3.21
C LYS A 32 -8.31 -7.79 -4.21
N SER A 33 -8.85 -7.36 -5.35
CA SER A 33 -8.11 -6.56 -6.33
C SER A 33 -7.60 -5.25 -5.71
N LYS A 34 -8.43 -4.50 -4.98
CA LYS A 34 -8.00 -3.27 -4.30
C LYS A 34 -6.89 -3.53 -3.28
N SER A 35 -7.02 -4.58 -2.45
CA SER A 35 -6.00 -5.00 -1.49
C SER A 35 -4.68 -5.32 -2.20
N ASP A 36 -4.73 -6.09 -3.28
CA ASP A 36 -3.54 -6.43 -4.06
C ASP A 36 -2.94 -5.19 -4.74
N HIS A 37 -3.74 -4.16 -5.03
CA HIS A 37 -3.24 -2.87 -5.53
C HIS A 37 -2.71 -1.94 -4.43
N MET A 38 -3.13 -2.14 -3.17
CA MET A 38 -2.57 -1.44 -2.01
C MET A 38 -1.20 -2.01 -1.60
N THR A 39 -0.90 -3.27 -1.95
CA THR A 39 0.23 -4.02 -1.38
C THR A 39 1.41 -4.28 -2.32
N PRO A 40 1.51 -3.69 -3.53
CA PRO A 40 2.83 -3.21 -3.99
C PRO A 40 2.73 -2.11 -5.07
N LEU A 41 1.88 -1.11 -4.91
CA LEU A 41 1.87 0.03 -5.83
C LEU A 41 2.10 1.29 -5.02
N ARG A 42 3.28 1.89 -5.21
CA ARG A 42 3.44 3.32 -5.01
C ARG A 42 2.64 3.99 -6.11
N PRO A 43 1.52 4.62 -5.80
CA PRO A 43 0.74 5.17 -6.85
C PRO A 43 1.16 6.62 -7.04
N ASP A 44 1.26 6.98 -8.31
CA ASP A 44 1.85 8.18 -8.90
C ASP A 44 2.35 9.29 -7.96
N ALA A 45 3.36 8.99 -7.14
CA ALA A 45 4.21 10.04 -6.63
C ALA A 45 4.91 10.59 -7.86
N ARG A 46 4.55 11.82 -8.24
CA ARG A 46 5.31 12.68 -9.16
C ARG A 46 6.69 12.93 -8.55
N ILE A 47 7.53 11.90 -8.50
CA ILE A 47 8.98 12.06 -8.44
C ILE A 47 9.47 11.72 -9.82
N ARG A 48 9.35 12.70 -10.72
CA ARG A 48 10.33 12.83 -11.79
C ARG A 48 11.54 13.47 -11.13
N TYR A 49 12.72 12.86 -11.27
CA TYR A 49 13.98 13.50 -11.65
C TYR A 49 15.23 12.75 -11.15
N ASN A 50 16.29 12.90 -11.94
CA ASN A 50 17.65 12.36 -11.78
C ASN A 50 18.39 13.03 -10.61
N ASP A 51 17.87 12.88 -9.40
CA ASP A 51 18.50 13.48 -8.24
C ASP A 51 19.72 12.66 -7.83
N THR A 52 20.84 13.37 -7.67
CA THR A 52 22.12 12.81 -7.32
C THR A 52 22.29 12.94 -5.81
N LEU A 53 22.56 11.84 -5.13
CA LEU A 53 22.99 11.88 -3.74
C LEU A 53 24.52 11.72 -3.68
N HIS A 54 25.21 12.74 -3.16
CA HIS A 54 26.66 12.69 -2.92
C HIS A 54 26.93 12.46 -1.44
N ILE A 55 27.73 11.43 -1.15
CA ILE A 55 28.09 11.08 0.22
C ILE A 55 29.60 11.04 0.33
N GLN A 56 30.16 11.99 1.08
CA GLN A 56 31.59 12.06 1.37
C GLN A 56 31.80 12.11 2.89
N PHE A 57 32.51 11.12 3.44
CA PHE A 57 32.87 11.08 4.86
C PHE A 57 34.37 11.18 5.06
N LEU A 58 34.76 12.07 5.98
CA LEU A 58 36.12 12.20 6.48
C LEU A 58 36.15 11.79 7.95
N SER A 59 36.49 10.52 8.15
CA SER A 59 37.07 9.83 9.32
C SER A 59 36.67 10.19 10.77
N GLN A 60 36.35 9.13 11.52
CA GLN A 60 36.94 8.62 12.79
C GLN A 60 35.85 7.81 13.51
N LEU A 61 36.12 6.55 13.88
CA LEU A 61 35.21 5.59 14.56
C LEU A 61 33.74 6.03 14.57
N ALA A 62 33.07 5.87 13.44
CA ALA A 62 31.74 6.44 13.23
C ALA A 62 30.78 5.40 12.68
N GLN A 63 29.59 5.37 13.28
CA GLN A 63 28.42 4.82 12.62
C GLN A 63 28.03 5.77 11.47
N VAL A 64 27.81 5.21 10.29
CA VAL A 64 27.27 5.94 9.14
C VAL A 64 25.78 5.68 9.09
N THR A 65 24.97 6.72 9.32
CA THR A 65 23.51 6.65 9.28
C THR A 65 22.96 7.46 8.10
N ASN A 66 21.67 7.25 7.77
CA ASN A 66 20.97 8.00 6.73
C ASN A 66 20.97 9.54 6.92
N ARG A 67 21.07 10.05 8.16
CA ARG A 67 21.18 11.51 8.41
C ARG A 67 22.40 12.15 7.77
N LYS A 68 23.43 11.35 7.51
CA LYS A 68 24.67 11.85 6.92
C LYS A 68 24.63 11.89 5.37
N LEU A 69 23.52 11.48 4.76
CA LEU A 69 23.29 11.55 3.32
C LEU A 69 23.01 12.99 2.90
N LYS A 70 23.75 13.53 1.92
CA LYS A 70 23.48 14.86 1.36
C LYS A 70 22.73 14.73 0.04
N LEU A 71 21.57 15.39 -0.04
CA LEU A 71 20.81 15.55 -1.27
C LEU A 71 21.40 16.71 -2.08
N GLU A 72 21.83 16.43 -3.31
CA GLU A 72 22.09 17.47 -4.30
C GLU A 72 20.94 17.48 -5.31
N ASN A 73 19.97 18.38 -5.08
CA ASN A 73 18.90 18.64 -6.03
C ASN A 73 19.30 19.82 -6.93
N ASN A 74 19.23 19.62 -8.25
CA ASN A 74 19.52 20.65 -9.25
C ASN A 74 18.27 21.44 -9.72
N TYR A 75 17.12 21.27 -9.06
CA TYR A 75 15.87 21.93 -9.45
C TYR A 75 15.30 22.83 -8.35
N ASN A 76 15.09 24.11 -8.69
CA ASN A 76 14.60 25.15 -7.78
C ASN A 76 13.08 25.12 -7.50
N ASN A 77 12.31 24.14 -7.98
CA ASN A 77 10.85 24.15 -7.84
C ASN A 77 10.25 22.74 -7.73
N HIS A 78 10.42 22.08 -6.57
CA HIS A 78 9.52 21.11 -5.89
C HIS A 78 10.36 20.32 -4.88
N SER A 79 10.52 20.87 -3.67
CA SER A 79 11.44 20.39 -2.64
C SER A 79 10.89 19.28 -1.72
N ASP A 80 9.69 18.77 -1.95
CA ASP A 80 8.93 18.29 -0.78
C ASP A 80 8.89 16.76 -0.57
N VAL A 81 9.33 15.92 -1.52
CA VAL A 81 9.13 14.46 -1.41
C VAL A 81 10.40 13.66 -1.08
N LEU A 82 11.58 14.04 -1.60
CA LEU A 82 12.83 13.34 -1.25
C LEU A 82 13.35 13.72 0.14
N VAL A 83 13.08 14.96 0.58
CA VAL A 83 13.39 15.40 1.94
C VAL A 83 12.58 14.59 2.95
N LEU A 84 11.29 14.31 2.66
CA LEU A 84 10.44 13.51 3.54
C LEU A 84 10.90 12.04 3.66
N ILE A 85 11.47 11.44 2.61
CA ILE A 85 11.90 10.03 2.64
C ILE A 85 13.23 9.85 3.39
N ILE A 86 14.13 10.84 3.37
CA ILE A 86 15.43 10.75 4.07
C ILE A 86 15.32 11.27 5.51
N TRP A 87 14.45 12.25 5.76
CA TRP A 87 14.30 12.92 7.07
C TRP A 87 12.99 12.60 7.80
N GLY A 88 12.03 11.92 7.15
CA GLY A 88 10.74 11.54 7.76
C GLY A 88 10.74 10.19 8.46
N PHE A 89 11.82 9.41 8.36
CA PHE A 89 12.00 8.27 9.27
C PHE A 89 12.33 8.81 10.66
N ARG A 90 11.49 8.47 11.65
CA ARG A 90 11.71 8.81 13.07
C ARG A 90 13.03 8.26 13.62
N THR A 91 13.63 7.25 12.96
CA THR A 91 14.83 6.56 13.40
C THR A 91 15.93 6.55 12.35
N ASP A 92 17.16 6.71 12.82
CA ASP A 92 18.36 6.60 11.99
C ASP A 92 18.59 5.17 11.50
N ILE A 93 18.69 5.01 10.19
CA ILE A 93 19.07 3.74 9.58
C ILE A 93 20.60 3.66 9.54
N LEU A 94 21.17 2.69 10.25
CA LEU A 94 22.60 2.37 10.17
C LEU A 94 22.92 1.72 8.82
N LEU A 95 23.83 2.33 8.06
CA LEU A 95 24.26 1.82 6.76
C LEU A 95 25.50 0.94 6.88
N VAL A 96 26.53 1.41 7.61
CA VAL A 96 27.78 0.67 7.82
C VAL A 96 28.48 1.15 9.09
N LYS A 97 29.23 0.25 9.74
CA LYS A 97 30.18 0.59 10.81
C LYS A 97 31.59 0.58 10.25
N LEU A 98 32.32 1.69 10.39
CA LEU A 98 33.68 1.84 9.91
C LEU A 98 34.69 1.82 11.07
N ARG A 99 35.78 1.07 10.89
CA ARG A 99 36.94 1.08 11.80
C ARG A 99 37.92 2.20 11.40
N LYS A 100 38.82 2.58 12.31
CA LYS A 100 39.89 3.55 12.06
C LYS A 100 40.65 3.18 10.78
N GLY A 101 40.72 4.11 9.83
CA GLY A 101 41.39 3.94 8.53
C GLY A 101 40.47 3.51 7.38
N GLN A 102 39.19 3.22 7.62
CA GLN A 102 38.22 2.92 6.55
C GLN A 102 37.45 4.17 6.11
N GLU A 103 37.22 4.31 4.79
CA GLU A 103 36.37 5.34 4.19
C GLU A 103 35.33 4.73 3.23
N LEU A 104 34.20 5.41 3.08
CA LEU A 104 33.15 5.04 2.12
C LEU A 104 32.76 6.29 1.33
N ARG A 105 32.89 6.22 0.00
CA ARG A 105 32.42 7.25 -0.94
C ARG A 105 31.57 6.56 -2.00
N LEU A 106 30.32 6.98 -2.13
CA LEU A 106 29.41 6.43 -3.13
C LEU A 106 28.46 7.51 -3.66
N ARG A 107 27.99 7.29 -4.89
CA ARG A 107 27.01 8.12 -5.57
C ARG A 107 25.81 7.25 -5.92
N ALA A 108 24.62 7.68 -5.50
CA ALA A 108 23.38 6.93 -5.74
C ALA A 108 22.36 7.78 -6.49
N TYR A 109 21.56 7.13 -7.34
CA TYR A 109 20.48 7.74 -8.11
C TYR A 109 19.16 7.07 -7.75
N ALA A 110 18.20 7.84 -7.28
CA ALA A 110 16.86 7.35 -7.02
C ALA A 110 16.06 7.29 -8.33
N LYS A 111 15.37 6.18 -8.57
CA LYS A 111 14.43 6.01 -9.68
C LYS A 111 13.04 5.70 -9.15
N LYS A 112 12.03 6.24 -9.83
CA LYS A 112 10.64 5.83 -9.60
C LYS A 112 10.48 4.38 -10.07
N GLY A 113 9.95 3.55 -9.19
CA GLY A 113 9.56 2.18 -9.47
C GLY A 113 8.30 1.83 -8.69
N PHE A 114 7.80 0.61 -8.88
CA PHE A 114 6.63 0.08 -8.18
C PHE A 114 6.95 -1.28 -7.56
N GLY A 115 6.25 -1.65 -6.48
CA GLY A 115 6.62 -2.79 -5.65
C GLY A 115 6.61 -4.14 -6.39
N LYS A 116 5.84 -4.28 -7.47
CA LYS A 116 5.87 -5.48 -8.32
C LYS A 116 7.22 -5.68 -9.04
N GLU A 117 7.99 -4.62 -9.28
CA GLU A 117 9.36 -4.76 -9.81
C GLU A 117 10.35 -5.18 -8.71
N HIS A 118 10.23 -4.61 -7.50
CA HIS A 118 11.11 -4.91 -6.38
C HIS A 118 10.54 -4.45 -5.04
N ALA A 119 10.74 -5.26 -3.97
CA ALA A 119 10.23 -5.01 -2.62
C ALA A 119 10.64 -3.66 -2.01
N LYS A 120 11.84 -3.14 -2.36
CA LYS A 120 12.31 -1.80 -1.93
C LYS A 120 11.39 -0.63 -2.32
N TRP A 121 10.47 -0.84 -3.26
CA TRP A 121 9.47 0.14 -3.69
C TRP A 121 8.10 -0.10 -3.05
N ASN A 122 7.99 -0.97 -2.04
CA ASN A 122 6.76 -1.15 -1.28
C ASN A 122 6.51 0.08 -0.38
N PRO A 123 5.41 0.83 -0.57
CA PRO A 123 5.10 2.00 0.26
C PRO A 123 4.43 1.64 1.60
N THR A 124 4.03 0.39 1.79
CA THR A 124 3.36 -0.07 3.01
C THR A 124 4.30 -0.90 3.88
N ALA A 125 4.14 -0.78 5.19
CA ALA A 125 4.70 -1.72 6.15
C ALA A 125 3.84 -2.99 6.23
N GLY A 126 2.52 -2.80 6.26
CA GLY A 126 1.52 -3.86 6.28
C GLY A 126 0.18 -3.39 5.73
N VAL A 127 -0.61 -4.35 5.22
CA VAL A 127 -2.01 -4.14 4.85
C VAL A 127 -2.81 -5.26 5.50
N ALA A 128 -3.56 -4.94 6.55
CA ALA A 128 -4.54 -5.86 7.11
C ALA A 128 -5.82 -5.81 6.26
N PHE A 129 -6.37 -6.99 6.02
CA PHE A 129 -7.60 -7.17 5.27
C PHE A 129 -8.41 -8.28 5.94
N GLU A 130 -9.62 -7.94 6.36
CA GLU A 130 -10.55 -8.86 7.01
C GLU A 130 -11.96 -8.65 6.50
N TYR A 131 -12.75 -9.72 6.47
CA TYR A 131 -14.18 -9.69 6.16
C TYR A 131 -14.84 -10.88 6.87
N ASP A 132 -16.14 -10.77 7.16
CA ASP A 132 -16.91 -11.79 7.89
C ASP A 132 -16.21 -12.29 9.19
N PRO A 133 -15.94 -11.39 10.16
CA PRO A 133 -15.18 -11.72 11.37
C PRO A 133 -15.85 -12.83 12.21
N ASP A 134 -17.17 -12.91 12.17
CA ASP A 134 -17.97 -13.87 12.94
C ASP A 134 -18.25 -15.17 12.16
N ASN A 135 -17.65 -15.31 10.97
CA ASN A 135 -17.71 -16.47 10.09
C ASN A 135 -19.14 -16.89 9.69
N ALA A 136 -20.07 -15.94 9.53
CA ALA A 136 -21.47 -16.19 9.17
C ALA A 136 -21.61 -16.94 7.85
N LEU A 137 -20.69 -16.72 6.90
CA LEU A 137 -20.69 -17.33 5.57
C LEU A 137 -20.02 -18.72 5.55
N ARG A 138 -19.36 -19.11 6.64
CA ARG A 138 -18.62 -20.38 6.77
C ARG A 138 -17.57 -20.58 5.66
N HIS A 139 -16.94 -19.49 5.22
CA HIS A 139 -15.78 -19.56 4.32
C HIS A 139 -14.59 -20.29 4.97
N THR A 140 -14.53 -20.31 6.31
CA THR A 140 -13.64 -21.17 7.07
C THR A 140 -14.46 -22.14 7.93
N VAL A 141 -14.00 -23.39 8.05
CA VAL A 141 -14.60 -24.39 8.94
C VAL A 141 -13.66 -24.61 10.12
N TYR A 142 -14.05 -24.16 11.31
CA TYR A 142 -13.27 -24.40 12.52
C TYR A 142 -13.52 -25.81 13.06
N PRO A 143 -12.47 -26.61 13.35
CA PRO A 143 -12.63 -27.90 14.00
C PRO A 143 -13.19 -27.76 15.42
N ILE A 144 -12.69 -26.77 16.17
CA ILE A 144 -13.11 -26.45 17.53
C ILE A 144 -13.29 -24.92 17.59
N PRO A 145 -14.50 -24.40 17.32
CA PRO A 145 -14.73 -22.96 17.23
C PRO A 145 -14.36 -22.17 18.50
N GLN A 146 -14.47 -22.78 19.69
CA GLN A 146 -14.23 -22.14 20.98
C GLN A 146 -12.76 -21.77 21.25
N GLU A 147 -11.81 -22.39 20.53
CA GLU A 147 -10.38 -22.14 20.71
C GLU A 147 -9.91 -20.88 19.99
N TRP A 148 -10.73 -20.33 19.09
CA TRP A 148 -10.35 -19.20 18.24
C TRP A 148 -10.68 -17.88 18.93
N PRO A 149 -9.70 -16.97 19.08
CA PRO A 149 -9.96 -15.64 19.62
C PRO A 149 -10.79 -14.82 18.64
N LYS A 150 -11.59 -13.90 19.17
CA LYS A 150 -12.39 -12.97 18.38
C LYS A 150 -11.55 -11.81 17.87
N SER A 151 -11.86 -11.35 16.67
CA SER A 151 -11.28 -10.14 16.09
C SER A 151 -11.83 -8.87 16.77
N GLU A 152 -11.12 -7.76 16.61
CA GLU A 152 -11.58 -6.42 17.02
C GLU A 152 -12.87 -5.99 16.27
N TYR A 153 -13.18 -6.63 15.15
CA TYR A 153 -14.36 -6.35 14.33
C TYR A 153 -15.55 -7.29 14.58
N SER A 154 -15.41 -8.23 15.53
CA SER A 154 -16.46 -9.18 15.91
C SER A 154 -17.60 -8.46 16.65
N GLU A 155 -18.85 -8.66 16.22
CA GLU A 155 -20.01 -8.00 16.82
C GLU A 155 -20.83 -8.94 17.74
N ILE A 156 -20.43 -10.21 17.86
CA ILE A 156 -21.10 -11.20 18.71
C ILE A 156 -20.81 -11.00 20.20
N GLU A 157 -21.78 -11.35 21.05
CA GLU A 157 -21.64 -11.33 22.52
C GLU A 157 -20.43 -12.15 22.98
N GLU A 158 -19.86 -11.84 24.16
CA GLU A 158 -18.63 -12.48 24.67
C GLU A 158 -18.72 -14.01 24.73
N ASP A 159 -19.90 -14.57 25.02
CA ASP A 159 -20.16 -16.01 25.08
C ASP A 159 -20.40 -16.67 23.70
N GLY A 160 -20.73 -15.88 22.68
CA GLY A 160 -20.98 -16.35 21.32
C GLY A 160 -19.69 -16.83 20.66
N VAL A 161 -19.72 -17.92 19.90
CA VAL A 161 -18.50 -18.48 19.27
C VAL A 161 -18.42 -18.16 17.78
N GLN A 162 -19.56 -18.24 17.09
CA GLN A 162 -19.71 -17.88 15.67
C GLN A 162 -21.10 -17.29 15.46
N ALA A 163 -21.24 -16.46 14.44
CA ALA A 163 -22.56 -16.04 13.98
C ALA A 163 -23.37 -17.23 13.44
N PRO A 164 -24.72 -17.15 13.47
CA PRO A 164 -25.59 -18.10 12.77
C PRO A 164 -25.20 -18.22 11.30
N TYR A 165 -25.27 -19.43 10.74
CA TYR A 165 -24.93 -19.65 9.34
C TYR A 165 -25.96 -19.02 8.41
N ASP A 166 -25.50 -18.16 7.50
CA ASP A 166 -26.32 -17.60 6.42
C ASP A 166 -25.88 -18.17 5.05
N PRO A 167 -26.63 -19.12 4.48
CA PRO A 167 -26.30 -19.71 3.18
C PRO A 167 -26.54 -18.76 1.99
N ASN A 168 -27.37 -17.72 2.16
CA ASN A 168 -27.67 -16.76 1.09
C ASN A 168 -26.86 -15.46 1.22
N GLY A 169 -26.13 -15.32 2.32
CA GLY A 169 -25.28 -14.18 2.60
C GLY A 169 -24.17 -14.00 1.57
N LYS A 170 -23.72 -12.76 1.41
CA LYS A 170 -22.57 -12.40 0.57
C LYS A 170 -21.60 -11.55 1.39
N PRO A 171 -20.30 -11.58 1.06
CA PRO A 171 -19.34 -10.66 1.67
C PRO A 171 -19.68 -9.22 1.27
N GLU A 172 -20.15 -8.42 2.22
CA GLU A 172 -20.57 -7.03 1.97
C GLU A 172 -19.68 -5.98 2.63
N ARG A 173 -19.10 -6.31 3.80
CA ARG A 173 -18.30 -5.40 4.62
C ARG A 173 -16.86 -5.89 4.73
N PHE A 174 -15.92 -5.00 4.46
CA PHE A 174 -14.49 -5.27 4.41
C PHE A 174 -13.73 -4.27 5.25
N TYR A 175 -12.92 -4.79 6.18
CA TYR A 175 -12.10 -4.03 7.10
C TYR A 175 -10.67 -3.96 6.58
N TYR A 176 -10.15 -2.75 6.48
CA TYR A 176 -8.79 -2.48 6.05
C TYR A 176 -8.02 -1.72 7.12
N ASN A 177 -6.76 -2.08 7.28
CA ASN A 177 -5.77 -1.26 7.98
C ASN A 177 -4.52 -1.17 7.12
N VAL A 178 -4.24 0.02 6.58
CA VAL A 178 -3.06 0.28 5.74
C VAL A 178 -2.03 1.03 6.57
N GLU A 179 -0.90 0.38 6.81
CA GLU A 179 0.23 0.93 7.54
C GLU A 179 1.31 1.41 6.56
N SER A 180 1.74 2.66 6.71
CA SER A 180 2.80 3.25 5.90
C SER A 180 4.18 2.82 6.36
N CYS A 181 5.11 2.65 5.41
CA CYS A 181 6.54 2.51 5.72
C CYS A 181 7.24 3.84 6.04
N GLY A 182 6.50 4.96 6.16
CA GLY A 182 7.02 6.31 6.41
C GLY A 182 7.47 7.07 5.16
N SER A 183 7.57 6.39 3.99
CA SER A 183 7.98 7.04 2.73
C SER A 183 6.85 7.84 2.06
N LEU A 184 5.59 7.56 2.39
CA LEU A 184 4.38 8.25 1.91
C LEU A 184 3.33 8.29 3.02
N ARG A 185 2.48 9.31 3.06
CA ARG A 185 1.35 9.32 4.00
C ARG A 185 0.33 8.23 3.66
N PRO A 186 -0.29 7.59 4.66
CA PRO A 186 -1.21 6.46 4.45
C PRO A 186 -2.41 6.82 3.54
N GLU A 187 -3.02 7.98 3.75
CA GLU A 187 -4.08 8.54 2.88
C GLU A 187 -3.65 8.66 1.41
N THR A 188 -2.39 9.04 1.17
CA THR A 188 -1.86 9.19 -0.19
C THR A 188 -1.71 7.83 -0.84
N ILE A 189 -1.25 6.80 -0.11
CA ILE A 189 -1.14 5.43 -0.60
C ILE A 189 -2.51 4.93 -1.08
N VAL A 190 -3.55 5.09 -0.27
CA VAL A 190 -4.91 4.64 -0.61
C VAL A 190 -5.46 5.39 -1.83
N MET A 191 -5.44 6.72 -1.81
CA MET A 191 -5.99 7.55 -2.88
C MET A 191 -5.34 7.27 -4.22
N SER A 192 -4.02 7.15 -4.21
CA SER A 192 -3.31 6.96 -5.43
C SER A 192 -3.46 5.49 -5.92
N ALA A 193 -3.67 4.50 -5.03
CA ALA A 193 -3.89 3.11 -5.43
C ALA A 193 -5.19 2.99 -6.26
N PHE A 194 -6.24 3.70 -5.84
CA PHE A 194 -7.46 3.84 -6.61
C PHE A 194 -7.24 4.54 -7.95
N ALA A 195 -6.41 5.60 -7.99
CA ALA A 195 -6.08 6.27 -9.24
C ALA A 195 -5.37 5.35 -10.24
N VAL A 196 -4.44 4.51 -9.77
CA VAL A 196 -3.75 3.52 -10.62
C VAL A 196 -4.71 2.44 -11.10
N LEU A 197 -5.59 1.93 -10.24
CA LEU A 197 -6.60 0.95 -10.65
C LEU A 197 -7.54 1.54 -11.71
N LYS A 198 -8.04 2.75 -11.48
CA LYS A 198 -8.87 3.48 -12.45
C LYS A 198 -8.15 3.66 -13.79
N LYS A 199 -6.87 4.04 -13.74
CA LYS A 199 -6.05 4.18 -14.94
C LYS A 199 -5.91 2.86 -15.70
N LYS A 200 -5.55 1.76 -15.02
CA LYS A 200 -5.44 0.44 -15.65
C LYS A 200 -6.73 -0.01 -16.33
N LEU A 201 -7.88 0.22 -15.68
CA LEU A 201 -9.19 -0.10 -16.26
C LEU A 201 -9.52 0.78 -17.46
N SER A 202 -9.22 2.08 -17.38
CA SER A 202 -9.40 3.02 -18.49
C SER A 202 -8.50 2.65 -19.68
N ASP A 203 -7.24 2.30 -19.42
CA ASP A 203 -6.29 1.88 -20.44
C ASP A 203 -6.79 0.60 -21.13
N LEU A 204 -7.24 -0.40 -20.35
CA LEU A 204 -7.83 -1.63 -20.88
C LEU A 204 -9.07 -1.36 -21.74
N GLN A 205 -9.99 -0.50 -21.28
CA GLN A 205 -11.18 -0.12 -22.03
C GLN A 205 -10.82 0.57 -23.34
N THR A 206 -9.78 1.41 -23.33
CA THR A 206 -9.28 2.09 -24.52
C THR A 206 -8.72 1.06 -25.50
N GLN A 207 -7.85 0.15 -25.06
CA GLN A 207 -7.30 -0.89 -25.93
C GLN A 207 -8.39 -1.80 -26.52
N LEU A 208 -9.39 -2.19 -25.72
CA LEU A 208 -10.53 -2.96 -26.21
C LEU A 208 -11.32 -2.19 -27.29
N SER A 209 -11.49 -0.88 -27.10
CA SER A 209 -12.19 -0.04 -28.09
C SER A 209 -11.40 0.10 -29.40
N HIS A 210 -10.07 0.13 -29.31
CA HIS A 210 -9.19 0.11 -30.49
C HIS A 210 -9.29 -1.22 -31.22
N GLU A 211 -9.29 -2.35 -30.50
CA GLU A 211 -9.43 -3.68 -31.09
C GLU A 211 -10.75 -3.84 -31.83
N ILE A 212 -11.87 -3.42 -31.23
CA ILE A 212 -13.19 -3.47 -31.88
C ILE A 212 -13.23 -2.62 -33.17
N GLN A 213 -12.45 -1.53 -33.22
CA GLN A 213 -12.36 -0.67 -34.40
C GLN A 213 -11.40 -1.23 -35.46
N SER A 214 -10.36 -1.96 -35.08
CA SER A 214 -9.43 -2.60 -36.03
C SER A 214 -9.98 -3.92 -36.59
N ASP A 215 -10.67 -4.70 -35.76
CA ASP A 215 -11.21 -6.04 -36.08
C ASP A 215 -12.72 -5.99 -36.33
N VAL A 216 -13.18 -5.06 -37.18
CA VAL A 216 -14.59 -5.00 -37.62
C VAL A 216 -15.03 -6.29 -38.33
N LEU A 217 -14.09 -7.15 -38.75
CA LEU A 217 -14.38 -8.45 -39.33
C LEU A 217 -13.46 -9.52 -38.72
N THR A 218 -14.08 -10.54 -38.12
CA THR A 218 -13.53 -11.85 -37.75
C THR A 218 -12.62 -11.93 -36.52
N ILE A 219 -13.23 -12.12 -35.33
CA ILE A 219 -13.06 -13.23 -34.38
C ILE A 219 -14.06 -13.01 -33.22
N ASN A 220 -14.66 -14.09 -32.72
CA ASN A 220 -15.79 -14.11 -31.76
C ASN A 220 -15.58 -13.30 -30.48
#